data_AF-A0A1A7YUT7-F1
#
_entry.id   AF-A0A1A7YUT7-F1
#
_cell.length_a   1.000
_cell.length_b   1.000
_cell.length_c   1.000
_cell.angle_alpha   90.00
_cell.angle_beta   90.00
_cell.angle_gamma   90.00
#
_symmetry.space_group_name_H-M   'P 1'
#
loop_
_entity.id
_entity.type
_entity.pdbx_description
1 polymer ?
#
loop_
_entity_poly.entity_id
_entity_poly.type
_entity_poly.pdbx_seq_one_letter_code
_entity_poly.pdbx_strand_id
1 'polypeptide(L)'
;PQTKTYFSHWSDLSPDSAQVRKHGATIMAAIGDAISKIDDLSGALSKLSELHAFKLRVDPANFRILAHNLILVMAMYFPADFTPEVHVSVD
;
A
#
# COMPACT_ATOMS: atom_id res chain seq x y z
N PRO A 1 2.93 -14.22 -9.45
CA PRO A 1 3.78 -12.99 -9.45
C PRO A 1 4.57 -12.87 -8.13
N GLN A 2 5.74 -12.23 -8.16
CA GLN A 2 6.78 -12.23 -7.12
C GLN A 2 6.28 -11.92 -5.70
N THR A 3 5.35 -10.97 -5.54
CA THR A 3 4.82 -10.52 -4.24
C THR A 3 4.02 -11.58 -3.46
N LYS A 4 3.54 -12.63 -4.13
CA LYS A 4 2.73 -13.69 -3.48
C LYS A 4 3.49 -14.43 -2.37
N THR A 5 4.82 -14.47 -2.42
CA THR A 5 5.64 -15.15 -1.41
C THR A 5 5.41 -14.62 0.01
N TYR A 6 5.22 -13.29 0.15
CA TYR A 6 4.99 -12.62 1.44
C TYR A 6 3.63 -12.96 2.07
N PHE A 7 2.70 -13.47 1.27
CA PHE A 7 1.34 -13.84 1.67
C PHE A 7 1.08 -15.35 1.49
N SER A 8 2.12 -16.17 1.37
CA SER A 8 2.02 -17.63 1.17
C SER A 8 1.29 -18.38 2.28
N HIS A 9 1.13 -17.76 3.45
CA HIS A 9 0.38 -18.28 4.59
C HIS A 9 -1.14 -18.03 4.50
N TRP A 10 -1.62 -17.32 3.48
CA TRP A 10 -3.04 -17.13 3.20
C TRP A 10 -3.56 -18.24 2.28
N SER A 11 -4.72 -18.78 2.62
CA SER A 11 -5.36 -19.84 1.82
C SER A 11 -6.03 -19.31 0.55
N ASP A 12 -6.38 -18.02 0.54
CA ASP A 12 -7.00 -17.35 -0.60
C ASP A 12 -6.48 -15.92 -0.76
N LEU A 13 -6.00 -15.61 -1.98
CA LEU A 13 -5.47 -14.31 -2.39
C LEU A 13 -6.44 -13.56 -3.32
N SER A 14 -7.66 -14.06 -3.51
CA SER A 14 -8.71 -13.38 -4.28
C SER A 14 -9.12 -12.06 -3.62
N PRO A 15 -9.63 -11.06 -4.37
CA PRO A 15 -10.06 -9.78 -3.81
C PRO A 15 -11.11 -9.90 -2.69
N ASP A 16 -11.97 -10.91 -2.76
CA ASP A 16 -13.06 -11.12 -1.80
C ASP A 16 -12.66 -11.94 -0.57
N SER A 17 -11.44 -12.48 -0.54
CA SER A 17 -10.88 -13.19 0.62
C SER A 17 -10.92 -12.32 1.87
N ALA A 18 -11.36 -12.89 2.98
CA ALA A 18 -11.41 -12.20 4.26
C ALA A 18 -10.02 -11.69 4.70
N GLN A 19 -8.95 -12.44 4.39
CA GLN A 19 -7.58 -12.05 4.71
C GLN A 19 -7.13 -10.84 3.89
N VAL A 20 -7.40 -10.86 2.58
CA VAL A 20 -7.10 -9.75 1.66
C VAL A 20 -7.86 -8.48 2.05
N ARG A 21 -9.18 -8.57 2.28
CA ARG A 21 -10.00 -7.42 2.68
C ARG A 21 -9.55 -6.81 4.00
N LYS A 22 -9.26 -7.65 5.00
CA LYS A 22 -8.79 -7.19 6.31
C LYS A 22 -7.42 -6.50 6.21
N HIS A 23 -6.49 -7.08 5.46
CA HIS A 23 -5.17 -6.48 5.30
C HIS A 23 -5.20 -5.22 4.45
N GLY A 24 -6.02 -5.18 3.38
CA GLY A 24 -6.26 -3.98 2.59
C GLY A 24 -6.74 -2.81 3.45
N ALA A 25 -7.69 -3.05 4.38
CA ALA A 25 -8.11 -2.02 5.34
C ALA A 25 -6.97 -1.56 6.26
N THR A 26 -6.08 -2.47 6.67
CA THR A 26 -4.90 -2.13 7.49
C THR A 26 -3.92 -1.23 6.71
N ILE A 27 -3.67 -1.54 5.44
CA ILE A 27 -2.82 -0.73 4.56
C ILE A 27 -3.42 0.67 4.39
N MET A 28 -4.71 0.77 4.06
CA MET A 28 -5.37 2.07 3.85
C MET A 28 -5.44 2.90 5.13
N ALA A 29 -5.62 2.28 6.29
CA ALA A 29 -5.56 2.99 7.57
C ALA A 29 -4.17 3.58 7.85
N ALA A 30 -3.10 2.83 7.55
CA ALA A 30 -1.72 3.32 7.68
C ALA A 30 -1.41 4.46 6.70
N ILE A 31 -1.94 4.39 5.47
CA ILE A 31 -1.82 5.49 4.48
C ILE A 31 -2.57 6.73 4.99
N GLY A 32 -3.79 6.58 5.53
CA GLY A 32 -4.54 7.69 6.12
C GLY A 32 -3.80 8.35 7.28
N ASP A 33 -3.18 7.55 8.16
CA ASP A 33 -2.34 8.06 9.24
C ASP A 33 -1.11 8.83 8.71
N ALA A 34 -0.46 8.31 7.66
CA ALA A 34 0.67 8.97 7.01
C ALA A 34 0.26 10.30 6.36
N ILE A 35 -0.89 10.37 5.70
CA ILE A 35 -1.44 11.63 5.13
C ILE A 35 -1.64 12.67 6.24
N SER A 36 -2.14 12.27 7.40
CA SER A 36 -2.32 13.19 8.55
C SER A 36 -1.01 13.73 9.13
N LYS A 37 0.13 13.13 8.74
CA LYS A 37 1.50 13.44 9.20
C LYS A 37 2.45 13.70 8.03
N ILE A 38 1.92 14.22 6.91
CA ILE A 38 2.67 14.32 5.66
C ILE A 38 3.95 15.17 5.77
N ASP A 39 4.00 16.11 6.72
CA ASP A 39 5.18 16.93 7.00
C ASP A 39 6.36 16.14 7.60
N ASP A 40 6.10 14.98 8.23
CA ASP A 40 7.13 14.07 8.76
C ASP A 40 6.77 12.59 8.51
N LEU A 41 6.82 12.19 7.24
CA LEU A 41 6.60 10.79 6.85
C LEU A 41 7.67 9.84 7.41
N SER A 42 8.90 10.32 7.61
CA SER A 42 9.99 9.49 8.15
C SER A 42 9.69 9.06 9.58
N GLY A 43 9.27 10.01 10.43
CA GLY A 43 8.82 9.74 11.78
C GLY A 43 7.55 8.88 11.79
N ALA A 44 6.54 9.24 11.00
CA ALA A 44 5.25 8.54 10.94
C ALA A 44 5.38 7.06 10.54
N LEU A 45 6.26 6.75 9.58
CA LEU A 45 6.42 5.41 9.01
C LEU A 45 7.55 4.60 9.64
N SER A 46 8.34 5.16 10.57
CA SER A 46 9.50 4.52 11.19
C SER A 46 9.23 3.08 11.69
N LYS A 47 8.18 2.88 12.49
CA LYS A 47 7.79 1.56 13.00
C LYS A 47 7.38 0.58 11.89
N LEU A 48 6.72 1.07 10.84
CA LEU A 48 6.36 0.25 9.69
C LEU A 48 7.59 -0.11 8.86
N SER A 49 8.54 0.81 8.72
CA SER A 49 9.84 0.56 8.08
C SER A 49 10.59 -0.55 8.80
N GLU A 50 10.72 -0.49 10.13
CA GLU A 50 11.36 -1.54 10.93
C GLU A 50 10.67 -2.91 10.77
N LEU A 51 9.34 -2.91 10.82
CA LEU A 51 8.53 -4.12 10.62
C LEU A 51 8.82 -4.76 9.25
N HIS A 52 8.77 -3.98 8.18
CA HIS A 52 8.94 -4.49 6.82
C HIS A 52 10.39 -4.89 6.53
N ALA A 53 11.37 -4.14 7.04
CA ALA A 53 12.79 -4.40 6.81
C ALA A 53 13.31 -5.61 7.59
N PHE A 54 13.04 -5.67 8.90
CA PHE A 54 13.73 -6.63 9.77
C PHE A 54 12.90 -7.88 10.09
N LYS A 55 11.59 -7.71 10.31
CA LYS A 55 10.70 -8.82 10.70
C LYS A 55 10.11 -9.51 9.49
N LEU A 56 9.55 -8.76 8.54
CA LEU A 56 8.94 -9.32 7.34
C LEU A 56 9.94 -9.50 6.19
N ARG A 57 11.06 -8.75 6.21
CA ARG A 57 12.13 -8.81 5.21
C ARG A 57 11.59 -8.66 3.78
N VAL A 58 10.70 -7.70 3.60
CA VAL A 58 10.13 -7.37 2.29
C VAL A 58 11.20 -6.69 1.46
N ASP A 59 11.41 -7.16 0.22
CA ASP A 59 12.32 -6.51 -0.72
C ASP A 59 11.74 -5.13 -1.07
N PRO A 60 12.49 -4.03 -0.85
CA PRO A 60 12.02 -2.67 -1.09
C PRO A 60 11.47 -2.42 -2.50
N ALA A 61 11.90 -3.19 -3.50
CA ALA A 61 11.39 -3.08 -4.87
C ALA A 61 9.87 -3.32 -4.96
N ASN A 62 9.29 -4.08 -4.02
CA ASN A 62 7.86 -4.38 -4.01
C ASN A 62 6.99 -3.20 -3.57
N PHE A 63 7.53 -2.19 -2.88
CA PHE A 63 6.75 -1.02 -2.48
C PHE A 63 6.23 -0.24 -3.69
N ARG A 64 7.03 -0.13 -4.76
CA ARG A 64 6.61 0.49 -6.02
C ARG A 64 5.49 -0.27 -6.72
N ILE A 65 5.46 -1.61 -6.58
CA ILE A 65 4.39 -2.44 -7.15
C ILE A 65 3.06 -2.14 -6.44
N LEU A 66 3.06 -2.04 -5.11
CA LEU A 66 1.87 -1.69 -4.35
C LEU A 66 1.42 -0.25 -4.64
N ALA A 67 2.35 0.71 -4.63
CA ALA A 67 2.06 2.11 -4.92
C ALA A 67 1.39 2.27 -6.30
N HIS A 68 1.96 1.67 -7.34
CA HIS A 68 1.38 1.70 -8.69
C HIS A 68 -0.03 1.10 -8.73
N ASN A 69 -0.28 -0.02 -8.05
CA ASN A 69 -1.62 -0.62 -8.02
C ASN A 69 -2.64 0.26 -7.29
N LEU A 70 -2.23 1.00 -6.25
CA LEU A 70 -3.11 1.97 -5.59
C LEU A 70 -3.44 3.13 -6.53
N ILE A 71 -2.46 3.65 -7.27
CA ILE A 71 -2.65 4.69 -8.29
C ILE A 71 -3.63 4.22 -9.36
N LEU A 72 -3.46 2.99 -9.88
CA LEU A 72 -4.41 2.39 -10.84
C LEU A 72 -5.82 2.31 -10.26
N VAL A 73 -5.98 1.88 -9.00
CA VAL A 73 -7.30 1.81 -8.35
C VAL A 73 -7.91 3.20 -8.19
N MET A 74 -7.14 4.22 -7.81
CA MET A 74 -7.62 5.60 -7.74
C MET A 74 -8.10 6.09 -9.11
N ALA A 75 -7.33 5.86 -10.17
CA ALA A 75 -7.71 6.23 -11.54
C ALA A 75 -8.99 5.53 -12.01
N MET A 76 -9.17 4.24 -11.66
CA MET A 76 -10.37 3.47 -12.04
C MET A 76 -11.63 3.92 -11.29
N TYR A 77 -11.52 4.21 -9.99
CA TYR A 77 -12.68 4.51 -9.14
C TYR A 77 -13.03 5.99 -9.08
N PHE A 78 -12.07 6.88 -9.30
CA PHE A 78 -12.24 8.34 -9.25
C PHE A 78 -11.73 9.02 -10.54
N PRO A 79 -12.17 8.59 -11.74
CA PRO A 79 -11.60 9.08 -12.99
C PRO A 79 -11.79 10.58 -13.23
N ALA A 80 -12.85 11.18 -12.67
CA ALA A 80 -13.09 12.61 -12.76
C ALA A 80 -12.15 13.44 -11.86
N ASP A 81 -11.77 12.89 -10.70
CA ASP A 81 -10.89 13.55 -9.74
C ASP A 81 -9.41 13.22 -9.99
N PHE A 82 -9.12 12.14 -10.72
CA PHE A 82 -7.77 11.70 -11.05
C PHE A 82 -7.19 12.42 -12.28
N THR A 83 -7.01 13.74 -12.16
CA THR A 83 -6.41 14.58 -13.20
C THR A 83 -4.88 14.34 -13.31
N PRO A 84 -4.21 14.82 -14.37
CA PRO A 84 -2.75 14.75 -14.46
C PRO A 84 -2.02 15.39 -13.27
N GLU A 85 -2.54 16.49 -12.74
CA GLU A 85 -2.00 17.17 -11.56
C GLU A 85 -2.16 16.33 -10.30
N VAL A 86 -3.32 15.70 -10.11
CA VAL A 86 -3.54 14.78 -8.99
C VAL A 86 -2.64 13.56 -9.10
N HIS A 87 -2.46 13.01 -10.30
CA HIS A 87 -1.52 11.90 -10.53
C HIS A 87 -0.10 12.27 -10.12
N VAL A 88 0.40 13.44 -10.54
CA VAL A 88 1.75 13.93 -10.13
C VAL A 88 1.86 14.09 -8.61
N SER A 89 0.77 14.40 -7.91
CA SER A 89 0.78 14.56 -6.45
C SER A 89 0.81 13.25 -5.66
N VAL A 90 0.46 12.11 -6.28
CA VAL A 90 0.34 10.81 -5.59
C VAL A 90 1.32 9.73 -6.10
N ASP A 91 2.04 9.99 -7.19
CA ASP A 91 3.14 9.16 -7.72
C ASP A 91 4.46 9.43 -6.97
#